data_AF-A0A960XC58-F1
#
_entry.id   AF-A0A960XC58-F1
#
_cell.length_a   1.000
_cell.length_b   1.000
_cell.length_c   1.000
_cell.angle_alpha   90.00
_cell.angle_beta   90.00
_cell.angle_gamma   90.00
#
_symmetry.space_group_name_H-M   'P 1'
#
loop_
_entity.id
_entity.type
_entity.pdbx_description
1 polymer ?
#
loop_
_entity_poly.entity_id
_entity_poly.type
_entity_poly.pdbx_seq_one_letter_code
_entity_poly.pdbx_strand_id
1 'polypeptide(L)'
;VPFAYNDPDKGHQLFYEYHIYPHSLLKLTDPKVGVLEHALFPEVAVFPKPSWPKMWGEPRGGSPAISIDDRYLGLFHSFFTDNDGYAWYLMGAYTFQNEPPFRITGISNYPIFYKGIFNTPAQNTAPPTVRSSYPAGIISEKRDGRDVLIVSCGENDCTVKVLVLDQQALLKSLKPIKCNKEKS
;
A
#
# COMPACT_ATOMS: atom_id res chain seq x y z
N VAL A 1 4.52 0.97 -7.85
CA VAL A 1 3.09 0.61 -7.99
C VAL A 1 2.31 1.81 -8.50
N PRO A 2 1.54 1.72 -9.60
CA PRO A 2 0.93 2.89 -10.23
C PRO A 2 -0.30 3.43 -9.47
N PHE A 3 -0.58 4.72 -9.62
CA PHE A 3 -1.88 5.33 -9.32
C PHE A 3 -2.16 6.49 -10.29
N ALA A 4 -3.42 6.66 -10.65
CA ALA A 4 -3.86 7.76 -11.51
C ALA A 4 -4.23 8.98 -10.67
N TYR A 5 -3.76 10.16 -11.09
CA TYR A 5 -4.09 11.45 -10.49
C TYR A 5 -4.76 12.35 -11.52
N ASN A 6 -5.88 12.97 -11.15
CA ASN A 6 -6.58 13.93 -12.00
C ASN A 6 -6.18 15.35 -11.59
N ASP A 7 -5.19 15.90 -12.28
CA ASP A 7 -4.73 17.27 -12.07
C ASP A 7 -5.76 18.24 -12.68
N PRO A 8 -6.30 19.21 -11.92
CA PRO A 8 -7.29 20.15 -12.43
C PRO A 8 -6.81 20.95 -13.65
N ASP A 9 -5.51 21.25 -13.73
CA ASP A 9 -4.93 22.08 -14.78
C ASP A 9 -4.29 21.26 -15.90
N LYS A 10 -3.73 20.10 -15.56
CA LYS A 10 -2.92 19.28 -16.46
C LYS A 10 -3.60 17.98 -16.91
N GLY A 11 -4.82 17.71 -16.43
CA GLY A 11 -5.58 16.51 -16.74
C GLY A 11 -5.02 15.24 -16.09
N HIS A 12 -5.27 14.09 -16.71
CA HIS A 12 -4.88 12.79 -16.17
C HIS A 12 -3.36 12.60 -16.17
N GLN A 13 -2.80 12.29 -15.01
CA GLN A 13 -1.40 11.99 -14.80
C GLN A 13 -1.24 10.59 -14.21
N LEU A 14 -0.19 9.89 -14.60
CA LEU A 14 0.16 8.58 -14.05
C LEU A 14 1.41 8.68 -13.19
N PHE A 15 1.27 8.34 -11.92
CA PHE A 15 2.37 8.25 -10.97
C PHE A 15 2.63 6.80 -10.61
N TYR A 16 3.87 6.53 -10.19
CA TYR A 16 4.32 5.25 -9.69
C TYR A 16 4.93 5.47 -8.32
N GLU A 17 4.35 4.85 -7.30
CA GLU A 17 5.02 4.71 -6.03
C GLU A 17 6.25 3.81 -6.20
N TYR A 18 7.43 4.38 -5.95
CA TYR A 18 8.69 3.64 -5.95
C TYR A 18 9.04 3.14 -4.55
N HIS A 19 8.76 3.94 -3.52
CA HIS A 19 9.02 3.61 -2.12
C HIS A 19 7.97 4.26 -1.23
N ILE A 20 7.55 3.58 -0.15
CA ILE A 20 6.55 4.10 0.80
C ILE A 20 7.20 4.95 1.89
N TYR A 21 8.44 4.62 2.26
CA TYR A 21 9.12 5.26 3.39
C TYR A 21 10.65 5.38 3.17
N PRO A 22 11.15 6.54 2.69
CA PRO A 22 10.39 7.74 2.31
C PRO A 22 9.41 7.48 1.16
N HIS A 23 8.26 8.15 1.17
CA HIS A 23 7.31 8.15 0.07
C HIS A 23 7.95 8.83 -1.14
N SER A 24 8.36 8.02 -2.11
CA SER A 24 9.05 8.44 -3.33
C SER A 24 8.19 8.08 -4.53
N LEU A 25 7.91 9.08 -5.36
CA LEU A 25 7.01 8.95 -6.50
C LEU A 25 7.76 9.22 -7.80
N LEU A 26 7.50 8.39 -8.81
CA LEU A 26 7.93 8.64 -10.18
C LEU A 26 6.71 9.07 -10.99
N LYS A 27 6.89 10.02 -11.91
CA LYS A 27 5.87 10.46 -12.86
C LYS A 27 6.17 9.91 -14.24
N LEU A 28 5.19 9.30 -14.87
CA LEU A 28 5.26 8.96 -16.30
C LEU A 28 4.85 10.20 -17.10
N THR A 29 5.81 10.85 -17.73
CA THR A 29 5.58 12.11 -18.47
C THR A 29 5.01 11.87 -19.86
N ASP A 30 5.48 10.82 -20.55
CA ASP A 30 4.93 10.36 -21.82
C ASP A 30 4.81 8.81 -21.83
N PRO A 31 3.58 8.26 -21.83
CA PRO A 31 3.37 6.81 -21.86
C PRO A 31 3.84 6.14 -23.16
N LYS A 32 4.09 6.89 -24.24
CA LYS A 32 4.60 6.35 -25.50
C LYS A 32 6.10 6.10 -25.47
N VAL A 33 6.83 6.87 -24.66
CA VAL A 33 8.29 6.79 -24.55
C VAL A 33 8.72 6.02 -23.30
N GLY A 34 7.86 5.95 -22.27
CA GLY A 34 8.13 5.16 -21.06
C GLY A 34 9.14 5.82 -20.12
N VAL A 35 9.31 7.15 -20.20
CA VAL A 35 10.23 7.89 -19.33
C VAL A 35 9.57 8.15 -17.97
N LEU A 36 10.24 7.71 -16.92
CA LEU A 36 9.86 7.96 -15.53
C LEU A 36 10.78 9.03 -14.91
N GLU A 37 10.20 10.09 -14.40
CA GLU A 37 10.92 11.18 -13.73
C GLU A 37 10.61 11.18 -12.24
N HIS A 38 11.59 11.50 -11.39
CA HIS A 38 11.33 11.66 -9.96
C HIS A 38 10.43 12.88 -9.72
N ALA A 39 9.27 12.67 -9.11
CA ALA A 39 8.36 13.74 -8.74
C ALA A 39 8.89 14.48 -7.51
N LEU A 40 9.52 15.62 -7.74
CA LEU A 40 10.05 16.49 -6.70
C LEU A 40 8.97 17.47 -6.25
N PHE A 41 8.76 17.58 -4.93
CA PHE A 41 7.84 18.55 -4.35
C PHE A 41 8.61 19.52 -3.44
N PRO A 42 8.38 20.85 -3.57
CA PRO A 42 9.18 21.88 -2.91
C PRO A 42 9.05 21.90 -1.38
N GLU A 43 7.95 21.40 -0.82
CA GLU A 43 7.78 21.22 0.63
C GLU A 43 8.01 19.76 1.01
N VAL A 44 9.28 19.39 1.18
CA VAL A 44 9.70 18.07 1.67
C VAL A 44 9.40 17.98 3.16
N ALA A 45 8.12 17.92 3.56
CA ALA A 45 7.81 17.64 4.96
C ALA A 45 8.32 16.23 5.26
N VAL A 46 9.42 16.20 5.99
CA VAL A 46 10.14 15.01 6.39
C VAL A 46 9.21 14.11 7.19
N PHE A 47 9.15 12.87 6.75
CA PHE A 47 8.38 11.77 7.32
C PHE A 47 8.54 11.71 8.85
N PRO A 48 7.45 11.60 9.64
CA PRO A 48 7.59 11.09 10.99
C PRO A 48 8.05 9.62 10.92
N LYS A 49 9.15 9.33 11.64
CA LYS A 49 9.70 7.98 11.85
C LYS A 49 8.60 6.98 12.26
N PRO A 50 8.68 5.72 11.80
CA PRO A 50 7.53 5.02 11.23
C PRO A 50 6.51 4.55 12.28
N SER A 51 5.23 4.76 11.97
CA SER A 51 4.09 4.22 12.73
C SER A 51 3.84 2.73 12.48
N TRP A 52 4.54 2.12 11.53
CA TRP A 52 4.62 0.67 11.33
C TRP A 52 5.72 0.06 12.22
N PRO A 53 5.37 -0.83 13.17
CA PRO A 53 6.37 -1.43 14.05
C PRO A 53 7.48 -2.17 13.29
N LYS A 54 8.75 -1.89 13.61
CA LYS A 54 9.92 -2.53 12.97
C LYS A 54 9.91 -4.06 13.04
N MET A 55 9.26 -4.62 14.06
CA MET A 55 9.11 -6.08 14.21
C MET A 55 8.33 -6.72 13.05
N TRP A 56 7.55 -5.95 12.31
CA TRP A 56 6.83 -6.42 11.13
C TRP A 56 7.60 -6.18 9.82
N GLY A 57 8.87 -5.78 9.90
CA GLY A 57 9.67 -5.48 8.73
C GLY A 57 9.42 -4.10 8.13
N GLU A 58 10.10 -3.81 7.03
CA GLU A 58 9.93 -2.52 6.35
C GLU A 58 8.80 -2.59 5.31
N PRO A 59 7.92 -1.57 5.25
CA PRO A 59 6.88 -1.52 4.22
C PRO A 59 7.50 -1.30 2.84
N ARG A 60 6.89 -1.95 1.85
CA ARG A 60 7.22 -1.94 0.43
C ARG A 60 5.93 -1.97 -0.38
N GLY A 61 5.93 -1.39 -1.58
CA GLY A 61 4.73 -1.24 -2.41
C GLY A 61 3.92 -2.54 -2.57
N GLY A 62 2.63 -2.43 -2.86
CA GLY A 62 1.76 -3.59 -3.03
C GLY A 62 0.77 -3.39 -4.17
N SER A 63 -0.46 -3.04 -3.82
CA SER A 63 -1.52 -2.79 -4.81
C SER A 63 -1.48 -1.36 -5.35
N PRO A 64 -1.96 -1.11 -6.59
CA PRO A 64 -2.31 0.23 -7.04
C PRO A 64 -3.14 0.95 -5.98
N ALA A 65 -2.89 2.25 -5.80
CA ALA A 65 -3.68 3.05 -4.87
C ALA A 65 -4.98 3.49 -5.56
N ILE A 66 -6.10 3.44 -4.83
CA ILE A 66 -7.41 3.88 -5.31
C ILE A 66 -7.83 5.16 -4.59
N SER A 67 -8.53 6.04 -5.30
CA SER A 67 -9.13 7.23 -4.69
C SER A 67 -10.33 6.81 -3.84
N ILE A 68 -10.33 7.21 -2.56
CA ILE A 68 -11.41 7.01 -1.61
C ILE A 68 -11.61 8.33 -0.88
N ASP A 69 -12.79 8.94 -1.04
CA ASP A 69 -13.11 10.25 -0.45
C ASP A 69 -12.08 11.35 -0.84
N ASP A 70 -11.39 11.93 0.15
CA ASP A 70 -10.41 13.01 0.01
C ASP A 70 -8.95 12.51 0.01
N ARG A 71 -8.73 11.21 -0.20
CA ARG A 71 -7.41 10.58 -0.10
C ARG A 71 -7.25 9.41 -1.07
N TYR A 72 -6.02 8.97 -1.26
CA TYR A 72 -5.74 7.66 -1.84
C TYR A 72 -5.59 6.62 -0.73
N LEU A 73 -6.02 5.40 -1.03
CA LEU A 73 -5.82 4.20 -0.21
C LEU A 73 -4.97 3.20 -1.02
N GLY A 74 -3.84 2.78 -0.45
CA GLY A 74 -3.00 1.73 -0.99
C GLY A 74 -2.82 0.58 0.00
N LEU A 75 -2.42 -0.57 -0.54
CA LEU A 75 -1.97 -1.71 0.25
C LEU A 75 -0.47 -1.92 0.02
N PHE A 76 0.23 -2.32 1.07
CA PHE A 76 1.65 -2.59 1.05
C PHE A 76 1.94 -4.00 1.56
N HIS A 77 3.12 -4.52 1.25
CA HIS A 77 3.66 -5.67 1.97
C HIS A 77 4.87 -5.26 2.80
N SER A 78 5.15 -5.99 3.85
CA SER A 78 6.38 -5.88 4.63
C SER A 78 7.03 -7.24 4.79
N PHE A 79 8.31 -7.26 5.10
CA PHE A 79 9.10 -8.50 5.17
C PHE A 79 9.95 -8.56 6.43
N PHE A 80 9.90 -9.69 7.14
CA PHE A 80 10.87 -10.04 8.18
C PHE A 80 11.07 -11.56 8.26
N THR A 81 12.17 -11.97 8.88
CA THR A 81 12.43 -13.38 9.23
C THR A 81 12.32 -13.53 10.74
N ASP A 82 11.61 -14.55 11.21
CA ASP A 82 11.52 -14.85 12.64
C ASP A 82 12.72 -15.67 13.15
N ASN A 83 12.73 -15.97 14.46
CA ASN A 83 13.81 -16.71 15.10
C ASN A 83 13.88 -18.18 14.67
N ASP A 84 12.79 -18.72 14.13
CA ASP A 84 12.70 -20.10 13.64
C ASP A 84 13.09 -20.20 12.15
N GLY A 85 13.48 -19.08 11.54
CA GLY A 85 13.90 -19.00 10.15
C GLY A 85 12.75 -18.91 9.15
N TYR A 86 11.51 -18.67 9.60
CA TYR A 86 10.40 -18.43 8.70
C TYR A 86 10.44 -17.01 8.15
N ALA A 87 10.28 -16.89 6.85
CA ALA A 87 10.14 -15.63 6.15
C ALA A 87 8.66 -15.23 6.10
N TRP A 88 8.34 -14.05 6.62
CA TRP A 88 6.99 -13.52 6.68
C TRP A 88 6.84 -12.33 5.75
N TYR A 89 5.93 -12.43 4.78
CA TYR A 89 5.45 -11.30 3.99
C TYR A 89 4.04 -10.95 4.41
N LEU A 90 3.90 -9.78 5.02
CA LEU A 90 2.66 -9.35 5.66
C LEU A 90 2.05 -8.17 4.92
N MET A 91 0.73 -8.21 4.74
CA MET A 91 -0.02 -7.13 4.11
C MET A 91 -0.41 -6.07 5.14
N GLY A 92 -0.30 -4.80 4.76
CA GLY A 92 -0.83 -3.65 5.50
C GLY A 92 -1.53 -2.65 4.58
N ALA A 93 -2.07 -1.58 5.15
CA ALA A 93 -2.77 -0.52 4.43
C ALA A 93 -2.29 0.86 4.85
N TYR A 94 -2.36 1.81 3.93
CA TYR A 94 -1.94 3.19 4.16
C TYR A 94 -2.77 4.14 3.30
N THR A 95 -2.89 5.37 3.76
CA THR A 95 -3.54 6.44 3.00
C THR A 95 -2.58 7.58 2.77
N PHE A 96 -2.80 8.34 1.69
CA PHE A 96 -2.07 9.57 1.41
C PHE A 96 -2.97 10.63 0.76
N GLN A 97 -2.54 11.89 0.80
CA GLN A 97 -3.31 13.02 0.26
C GLN A 97 -3.69 12.80 -1.20
N ASN A 98 -4.87 13.27 -1.59
CA ASN A 98 -5.33 13.24 -2.97
C ASN A 98 -4.65 14.28 -3.88
N GLU A 99 -3.91 15.21 -3.30
CA GLU A 99 -3.18 16.27 -3.99
C GLU A 99 -1.68 16.24 -3.64
N PRO A 100 -0.80 16.76 -4.52
CA PRO A 100 0.60 17.01 -4.21
C PRO A 100 0.78 17.70 -2.85
N PRO A 101 1.76 17.27 -2.03
CA PRO A 101 2.83 16.34 -2.36
C PRO A 101 2.53 14.89 -1.99
N PHE A 102 1.25 14.47 -1.99
CA PHE A 102 0.81 13.10 -1.74
C PHE A 102 1.33 12.56 -0.40
N ARG A 103 1.21 13.36 0.67
CA ARG A 103 1.75 12.96 1.99
C ARG A 103 0.97 11.78 2.56
N ILE A 104 1.67 10.81 3.13
CA ILE A 104 1.05 9.72 3.89
C ILE A 104 0.26 10.31 5.06
N THR A 105 -1.02 10.00 5.15
CA THR A 105 -1.96 10.50 6.17
C THR A 105 -2.31 9.46 7.22
N GLY A 106 -2.13 8.18 6.92
CA GLY A 106 -2.41 7.10 7.85
C GLY A 106 -1.78 5.78 7.44
N ILE A 107 -1.56 4.90 8.41
CA ILE A 107 -1.02 3.56 8.18
C ILE A 107 -1.59 2.56 9.17
N SER A 108 -1.80 1.31 8.76
CA SER A 108 -2.21 0.22 9.65
C SER A 108 -1.15 0.03 10.75
N ASN A 109 -1.58 -0.22 11.99
CA ASN A 109 -0.64 -0.52 13.08
C ASN A 109 -0.25 -2.00 13.17
N TYR A 110 -1.07 -2.85 12.57
CA TYR A 110 -0.92 -4.29 12.57
C TYR A 110 -1.09 -4.81 11.14
N PRO A 111 -0.48 -5.97 10.83
CA PRO A 111 -0.80 -6.72 9.64
C PRO A 111 -2.30 -6.98 9.48
N ILE A 112 -2.78 -6.94 8.25
CA ILE A 112 -4.15 -7.34 7.92
C ILE A 112 -4.19 -8.87 7.87
N PHE A 113 -4.74 -9.47 8.93
CA PHE A 113 -4.99 -10.90 8.99
C PHE A 113 -6.42 -11.24 8.58
N TYR A 114 -6.57 -12.42 7.97
CA TYR A 114 -7.86 -12.94 7.54
C TYR A 114 -7.94 -14.44 7.78
N LYS A 115 -9.17 -14.96 7.83
CA LYS A 115 -9.41 -16.39 8.07
C LYS A 115 -8.75 -17.23 6.98
N GLY A 116 -7.92 -18.17 7.42
CA GLY A 116 -7.22 -19.09 6.55
C GLY A 116 -6.02 -18.50 5.82
N ILE A 117 -5.48 -17.38 6.29
CA ILE A 117 -4.16 -16.89 5.84
C ILE A 117 -3.09 -17.96 6.04
N PHE A 118 -2.26 -18.17 5.03
CA PHE A 118 -1.21 -19.20 4.93
C PHE A 118 -1.70 -20.65 4.93
N ASN A 119 -2.99 -20.90 4.72
CA ASN A 119 -3.51 -22.27 4.61
C ASN A 119 -3.17 -22.94 3.27
N THR A 120 -2.89 -22.19 2.20
CA THR A 120 -2.44 -22.78 0.94
C THR A 120 -1.03 -23.31 1.14
N PRO A 121 -0.79 -24.62 0.98
CA PRO A 121 0.55 -25.17 1.10
C PRO A 121 1.49 -24.48 0.12
N ALA A 122 2.71 -24.16 0.57
CA ALA A 122 3.76 -23.75 -0.33
C ALA A 122 4.07 -24.92 -1.28
N GLN A 123 4.01 -24.65 -2.58
CA GLN A 123 4.28 -25.59 -3.66
C GLN A 123 5.20 -24.90 -4.68
N ASN A 124 5.93 -25.69 -5.47
CA ASN A 124 6.76 -25.19 -6.56
C ASN A 124 7.78 -24.10 -6.12
N THR A 125 7.49 -22.83 -6.38
CA THR A 125 8.40 -21.69 -6.30
C THR A 125 8.58 -21.12 -4.89
N ALA A 126 7.74 -21.52 -3.93
CA ALA A 126 7.86 -21.05 -2.54
C ALA A 126 8.42 -22.14 -1.61
N PRO A 127 9.48 -21.84 -0.83
CA PRO A 127 9.94 -22.70 0.26
C PRO A 127 8.84 -22.91 1.32
N PRO A 128 8.78 -24.09 1.98
CA PRO A 128 7.85 -24.35 3.08
C PRO A 128 8.03 -23.41 4.29
N THR A 129 9.16 -22.72 4.38
CA THR A 129 9.49 -21.72 5.40
C THR A 129 8.99 -20.31 5.07
N VAL A 130 8.34 -20.12 3.92
CA VAL A 130 7.73 -18.83 3.55
C VAL A 130 6.26 -18.80 3.99
N ARG A 131 5.87 -17.65 4.54
CA ARG A 131 4.49 -17.26 4.85
C ARG A 131 4.25 -15.95 4.14
N SER A 132 3.69 -16.00 2.93
CA SER A 132 3.52 -14.83 2.07
C SER A 132 2.06 -14.48 1.83
N SER A 133 1.70 -13.22 2.07
CA SER A 133 0.43 -12.62 1.69
C SER A 133 0.72 -11.29 1.00
N TYR A 134 0.75 -11.29 -0.33
CA TYR A 134 1.14 -10.14 -1.15
C TYR A 134 -0.09 -9.47 -1.76
N PRO A 135 -0.44 -8.21 -1.42
CA PRO A 135 -1.52 -7.49 -2.08
C PRO A 135 -1.14 -7.11 -3.51
N ALA A 136 -1.95 -7.50 -4.48
CA ALA A 136 -1.68 -7.25 -5.91
C ALA A 136 -2.65 -6.23 -6.52
N GLY A 137 -3.92 -6.23 -6.07
CA GLY A 137 -4.95 -5.37 -6.61
C GLY A 137 -6.01 -5.03 -5.58
N ILE A 138 -6.63 -3.86 -5.75
CA ILE A 138 -7.72 -3.38 -4.90
C ILE A 138 -8.72 -2.61 -5.77
N ILE A 139 -10.00 -2.85 -5.52
CA ILE A 139 -11.11 -2.04 -6.05
C ILE A 139 -12.10 -1.77 -4.92
N SER A 140 -12.86 -0.67 -5.03
CA SER A 140 -13.97 -0.36 -4.15
C SER A 140 -15.29 -0.65 -4.87
N GLU A 141 -16.22 -1.32 -4.19
CA GLU A 141 -17.53 -1.67 -4.70
C GLU A 141 -18.60 -1.49 -3.61
N LYS A 142 -19.86 -1.32 -4.02
CA LYS A 142 -21.00 -1.42 -3.09
C LYS A 142 -21.52 -2.85 -3.03
N ARG A 143 -21.62 -3.42 -1.84
CA ARG A 143 -22.30 -4.70 -1.56
C ARG A 143 -23.30 -4.53 -0.43
N ASP A 144 -24.56 -4.86 -0.69
CA ASP A 144 -25.67 -4.74 0.25
C ASP A 144 -25.74 -3.34 0.90
N GLY A 145 -25.56 -2.29 0.08
CA GLY A 145 -25.60 -0.90 0.53
C GLY A 145 -24.35 -0.41 1.28
N ARG A 146 -23.31 -1.25 1.44
CA ARG A 146 -22.05 -0.90 2.13
C ARG A 146 -20.89 -0.83 1.15
N ASP A 147 -19.97 0.10 1.39
CA ASP A 147 -18.71 0.18 0.65
C ASP A 147 -17.75 -0.90 1.15
N VAL A 148 -17.29 -1.75 0.23
CA VAL A 148 -16.33 -2.82 0.51
C VAL A 148 -15.13 -2.70 -0.43
N LEU A 149 -14.01 -3.21 0.04
CA LEU A 149 -12.79 -3.33 -0.76
C LEU A 149 -12.63 -4.78 -1.19
N ILE A 150 -12.49 -5.00 -2.49
CA ILE A 150 -12.15 -6.30 -3.05
C ILE A 150 -10.66 -6.29 -3.32
N VAL A 151 -9.93 -7.15 -2.61
CA VAL A 151 -8.47 -7.20 -2.65
C VAL A 151 -8.04 -8.54 -3.23
N SER A 152 -7.26 -8.52 -4.31
CA SER A 152 -6.54 -9.72 -4.75
C SER A 152 -5.20 -9.79 -4.03
N CYS A 153 -4.91 -10.95 -3.45
CA CYS A 153 -3.63 -11.20 -2.80
C CYS A 153 -3.05 -12.55 -3.23
N GLY A 154 -1.76 -12.54 -3.58
CA GLY A 154 -0.99 -13.77 -3.75
C GLY A 154 -0.72 -14.39 -2.38
N GLU A 155 -0.93 -15.69 -2.24
CA GLU A 155 -0.57 -16.45 -1.03
C GLU A 155 0.48 -17.50 -1.35
N ASN A 156 1.58 -17.45 -0.58
CA ASN A 156 2.73 -18.36 -0.66
C ASN A 156 3.24 -18.56 -2.10
N ASP A 157 3.13 -17.55 -2.95
CA ASP A 157 3.45 -17.57 -4.39
C ASP A 157 2.84 -18.75 -5.17
N CYS A 158 1.72 -19.30 -4.68
CA CYS A 158 1.09 -20.50 -5.21
C CYS A 158 -0.34 -20.30 -5.66
N THR A 159 -1.05 -19.36 -5.01
CA THR A 159 -2.46 -19.12 -5.30
C THR A 159 -2.79 -17.65 -5.19
N VAL A 160 -3.95 -17.28 -5.73
CA VAL A 160 -4.55 -15.98 -5.52
C VAL A 160 -5.77 -16.16 -4.63
N LYS A 161 -5.85 -15.37 -3.57
CA LYS A 161 -7.06 -15.20 -2.75
C LYS A 161 -7.70 -13.86 -3.07
N VAL A 162 -9.02 -13.82 -2.93
CA VAL A 162 -9.81 -12.60 -3.03
C VAL A 162 -10.41 -12.32 -1.66
N LEU A 163 -10.06 -11.19 -1.07
CA LEU A 163 -10.55 -10.74 0.21
C LEU A 163 -11.64 -9.70 0.00
N VAL A 164 -12.64 -9.72 0.87
CA VAL A 164 -13.66 -8.66 0.97
C VAL A 164 -13.45 -8.00 2.32
N LEU A 165 -13.01 -6.74 2.30
CA LEU A 165 -12.78 -5.94 3.51
C LEU A 165 -13.86 -4.87 3.63
N ASP A 166 -14.33 -4.60 4.85
CA ASP A 166 -15.17 -3.44 5.11
C ASP A 166 -14.32 -2.17 4.99
N GLN A 167 -14.67 -1.28 4.06
CA GLN A 167 -13.87 -0.10 3.75
C GLN A 167 -13.76 0.83 4.95
N GLN A 168 -14.88 1.09 5.62
CA GLN A 168 -14.94 2.05 6.72
C GLN A 168 -14.23 1.51 7.97
N ALA A 169 -14.39 0.21 8.26
CA ALA A 169 -13.66 -0.44 9.35
C ALA A 169 -12.15 -0.39 9.11
N LEU A 170 -11.69 -0.65 7.88
CA LEU A 170 -10.27 -0.54 7.53
C LEU A 170 -9.76 0.89 7.74
N LEU A 171 -10.42 1.89 7.16
CA LEU A 171 -10.02 3.30 7.25
C LEU A 171 -9.98 3.78 8.71
N LYS A 172 -10.97 3.41 9.52
CA LYS A 172 -11.03 3.73 10.94
C LYS A 172 -9.91 3.08 11.76
N SER A 173 -9.38 1.94 11.30
CA SER A 173 -8.29 1.22 11.99
C SER A 173 -6.90 1.82 11.75
N LEU A 174 -6.75 2.69 10.74
CA LEU A 174 -5.47 3.29 10.40
C LEU A 174 -5.06 4.30 11.47
N LYS A 175 -3.78 4.25 11.87
CA LYS A 175 -3.19 5.27 12.74
C LYS A 175 -2.92 6.53 11.93
N PRO A 176 -3.48 7.70 12.33
CA PRO A 176 -3.17 8.96 11.68
C PRO A 176 -1.69 9.31 11.81
N ILE A 177 -1.09 9.74 10.71
CA ILE A 177 0.29 10.22 10.68
C ILE A 177 0.26 11.75 10.69
N LYS A 178 0.83 12.35 11.75
CA LYS A 178 0.93 13.81 11.86
C LYS A 178 2.12 14.31 11.04
N CYS A 179 1.86 15.22 10.11
CA CYS A 179 2.92 15.94 9.44
C CYS A 179 3.54 16.94 10.42
N ASN A 180 4.80 16.72 10.81
CA ASN A 180 5.53 17.75 11.53
C ASN A 180 5.87 18.84 10.51
N LYS A 181 5.35 20.06 10.72
CA LYS A 181 5.89 21.23 10.02
C LYS A 181 7.37 21.32 10.39
N GLU A 182 8.26 21.37 9.40
CA GLU A 182 9.64 21.73 9.67
C GLU A 182 9.65 23.08 10.39
N LYS A 183 10.41 23.18 11.49
CA LYS A 183 10.68 24.49 12.07
C LYS A 183 11.52 25.24 11.04
N SER A 184 10.92 26.29 10.48
CA SER A 184 11.58 27.30 9.64
C SER A 184 12.76 27.92 10.36
#